data_AF-A0A954B2T0-F1
#
_entry.id   AF-A0A954B2T0-F1
#
_cell.length_a   1.000
_cell.length_b   1.000
_cell.length_c   1.000
_cell.angle_alpha   90.00
_cell.angle_beta   90.00
_cell.angle_gamma   90.00
#
_symmetry.space_group_name_H-M   'P 1'
#
loop_
_entity.id
_entity.type
_entity.pdbx_description
1 polymer ?
#
loop_
_entity_poly.entity_id
_entity_poly.type
_entity_poly.pdbx_seq_one_letter_code
_entity_poly.pdbx_strand_id
1 'polypeptide(L)' 'MTDHLPQSRGWTATELKALLGAILAVVLWGGAWALLGFAGLIIPALALVFLVFVMLIWISRG' A
#
# COMPACT_ATOMS: atom_id res chain seq x y z
N MET A 1 0.36 13.07 -29.69
CA MET A 1 -0.81 12.19 -29.63
C MET A 1 -0.34 10.90 -28.99
N THR A 2 -0.55 10.73 -27.68
CA THR A 2 -0.22 9.48 -27.00
C THR A 2 -1.36 8.51 -27.22
N ASP A 3 -1.08 7.42 -27.92
CA ASP A 3 -2.02 6.36 -28.23
C ASP A 3 -2.60 5.77 -26.93
N HIS A 4 -3.85 6.10 -26.65
CA HIS A 4 -4.68 5.48 -25.63
C HIS A 4 -5.27 4.22 -26.25
N LEU A 5 -4.40 3.25 -26.55
CA LEU A 5 -4.86 1.93 -26.98
C LEU A 5 -5.73 1.34 -25.87
N PRO A 6 -6.84 0.68 -26.23
CA PRO A 6 -7.70 0.03 -25.25
C PRO A 6 -6.85 -1.01 -24.52
N GLN A 7 -6.64 -0.80 -23.21
CA GLN A 7 -6.06 -1.82 -22.35
C GLN A 7 -6.90 -3.07 -22.56
N SER A 8 -6.27 -4.09 -23.15
CA SER A 8 -6.90 -5.38 -23.36
C SER A 8 -7.42 -5.88 -22.02
N ARG A 9 -8.43 -6.75 -22.08
CA ARG A 9 -9.23 -7.26 -20.95
C ARG A 9 -8.43 -8.13 -19.95
N GLY A 10 -7.15 -7.89 -19.78
CA GLY A 10 -6.21 -8.59 -18.91
C GLY A 10 -5.49 -7.62 -17.99
N TRP A 11 -5.19 -8.08 -16.78
CA TRP A 11 -4.48 -7.30 -15.77
C TRP A 11 -3.00 -7.23 -16.15
N THR A 12 -2.41 -6.03 -16.07
CA THR A 12 -0.97 -5.87 -16.21
C THR A 12 -0.24 -6.41 -14.96
N ALA A 13 1.02 -6.80 -15.11
CA ALA A 13 1.83 -7.29 -13.99
C ALA A 13 1.98 -6.24 -12.87
N THR A 14 1.99 -4.96 -13.22
CA THR A 14 2.05 -3.85 -12.26
C THR A 14 0.74 -3.74 -11.46
N GLU A 15 -0.42 -3.81 -12.13
CA GLU A 15 -1.72 -3.79 -11.47
C GLU A 15 -1.89 -5.01 -10.55
N LEU A 16 -1.44 -6.19 -10.98
CA LEU A 16 -1.49 -7.40 -10.15
C LEU A 16 -0.62 -7.26 -8.90
N LYS A 17 0.58 -6.68 -9.02
CA LYS A 17 1.46 -6.39 -7.88
C LYS A 17 0.84 -5.35 -6.94
N ALA A 18 0.23 -4.30 -7.48
CA ALA A 18 -0.48 -3.29 -6.69
C ALA A 18 -1.67 -3.89 -5.94
N LEU A 19 -2.46 -4.75 -6.59
CA LEU A 19 -3.57 -5.47 -5.97
C LEU A 19 -3.08 -6.38 -4.84
N LEU A 20 -2.03 -7.17 -5.08
CA LEU A 20 -1.41 -8.02 -4.04
C LEU A 20 -0.94 -7.19 -2.84
N GLY A 21 -0.29 -6.05 -3.10
CA GLY A 21 0.12 -5.12 -2.04
C GLY A 21 -1.07 -4.58 -1.23
N ALA A 22 -2.14 -4.19 -1.91
CA ALA A 22 -3.36 -3.71 -1.26
C ALA A 22 -4.02 -4.79 -0.39
N ILE A 23 -4.13 -6.03 -0.90
CA ILE A 23 -4.68 -7.16 -0.14
C ILE A 23 -3.82 -7.44 1.09
N LEU A 24 -2.49 -7.49 0.95
CA LEU A 24 -1.59 -7.68 2.08
C LEU A 24 -1.73 -6.58 3.14
N ALA A 25 -1.86 -5.32 2.71
CA ALA A 25 -2.09 -4.21 3.63
C ALA A 25 -3.39 -4.39 4.43
N VAL A 26 -4.49 -4.76 3.76
CA VAL A 26 -5.77 -5.03 4.42
C VAL A 26 -5.68 -6.21 5.40
N VAL A 27 -5.03 -7.30 5.00
CA VAL A 27 -4.86 -8.48 5.86
C VAL A 27 -4.00 -8.17 7.08
N LEU A 28 -2.90 -7.41 6.92
CA LEU A 28 -2.06 -7.00 8.04
C LEU A 28 -2.83 -6.09 9.00
N TRP A 29 -3.62 -5.15 8.48
CA TRP A 29 -4.42 -4.24 9.31
C TRP A 29 -5.55 -4.96 10.04
N GLY A 30 -6.32 -5.76 9.30
CA GLY A 30 -7.42 -6.54 9.85
C GLY A 30 -6.93 -7.61 10.82
N GLY A 31 -5.80 -8.26 10.50
CA GLY A 31 -5.14 -9.23 11.36
C GLY A 31 -4.63 -8.61 12.66
N ALA A 32 -4.03 -7.43 12.61
CA ALA A 32 -3.60 -6.72 13.81
C ALA A 32 -4.80 -6.39 14.73
N TRP A 33 -5.92 -5.95 14.16
CA TRP A 33 -7.14 -5.73 14.93
C TRP A 33 -7.72 -7.03 15.49
N ALA A 34 -7.76 -8.10 14.71
CA ALA A 34 -8.30 -9.39 15.15
C ALA A 34 -7.49 -10.01 16.29
N LEU A 35 -6.17 -9.83 16.31
CA LEU A 35 -5.28 -10.41 17.32
C LEU A 35 -5.15 -9.56 18.59
N LEU A 36 -5.11 -8.23 18.45
CA LEU A 36 -4.76 -7.29 19.53
C LEU A 36 -5.87 -6.25 19.81
N GLY A 37 -7.03 -6.38 19.17
CA GLY A 37 -8.15 -5.45 19.28
C GLY A 37 -7.84 -4.06 18.74
N PHE A 38 -8.48 -3.03 19.32
CA PHE A 38 -8.26 -1.64 18.91
C PHE A 38 -6.79 -1.20 19.05
N ALA A 39 -6.09 -1.69 20.08
CA ALA A 39 -4.67 -1.41 20.28
C ALA A 39 -3.80 -1.93 19.11
N GLY A 40 -4.22 -3.02 18.47
CA GLY A 40 -3.55 -3.58 17.30
C GLY A 40 -3.51 -2.63 16.09
N LEU A 41 -4.46 -1.69 15.99
CA LEU A 41 -4.49 -0.70 14.89
C LEU A 41 -3.36 0.33 15.00
N ILE A 42 -2.81 0.54 16.19
CA ILE A 42 -1.77 1.54 16.45
C ILE A 42 -0.47 1.15 15.74
N ILE A 43 -0.12 -0.14 15.72
CA ILE A 43 1.12 -0.65 15.12
C ILE A 43 1.21 -0.32 13.62
N PRO A 44 0.25 -0.72 12.76
CA PRO A 44 0.27 -0.37 11.34
C PRO A 44 0.14 1.13 11.09
N ALA A 45 -0.59 1.87 11.94
CA ALA A 45 -0.68 3.33 11.83
C ALA A 45 0.68 4.01 12.06
N LEU A 46 1.40 3.63 13.11
CA LEU A 46 2.75 4.16 13.39
C LEU A 46 3.74 3.78 12.29
N ALA A 47 3.66 2.55 11.77
CA ALA A 47 4.49 2.11 10.65
C ALA A 47 4.27 2.98 9.40
N LEU A 48 3.03 3.34 9.08
CA LEU A 48 2.72 4.23 7.96
C LEU A 48 3.21 5.65 8.18
N VAL A 49 3.07 6.19 9.39
CA VAL A 49 3.62 7.52 9.72
C VAL A 49 5.13 7.55 9.49
N PHE A 50 5.85 6.54 9.97
CA PHE A 50 7.29 6.43 9.77
C PHE A 50 7.66 6.27 8.28
N LEU A 51 6.91 5.46 7.54
CA LEU A 51 7.14 5.25 6.11
C LEU A 51 6.95 6.55 5.32
N VAL A 52 5.89 7.31 5.60
CA VAL A 52 5.66 8.63 4.99
C VAL A 52 6.79 9.59 5.35
N PHE A 53 7.24 9.61 6.61
CA PHE A 53 8.36 10.46 7.02
C PHE A 53 9.65 10.14 6.25
N VAL A 54 9.99 8.85 6.11
CA VAL A 54 11.15 8.42 5.30
C VAL A 54 10.99 8.81 3.84
N MET A 55 9.78 8.63 3.26
CA MET A 55 9.46 9.00 1.89
C MET A 55 9.66 10.51 1.67
N LEU A 56 9.18 11.34 2.60
CA LEU A 56 9.35 12.79 2.55
C LEU A 56 10.82 13.19 2.62
N ILE A 57 11.60 12.55 3.50
CA ILE A 57 13.06 12.78 3.55
C ILE A 57 13.70 12.43 2.21
N TRP A 58 13.36 11.28 1.63
CA TRP A 58 13.89 10.86 0.34
C TRP A 58 13.57 11.86 -0.78
N ILE A 59 12.32 12.29 -0.89
CA ILE A 59 11.88 13.27 -1.88
C ILE A 59 12.57 14.63 -1.65
N SER A 60 12.78 15.02 -0.39
CA SER A 60 13.44 16.30 -0.06
C SER A 60 14.93 16.36 -0.43
N ARG A 61 15.55 15.22 -0.78
CA ARG A 61 17.01 15.13 -1.03
C ARG A 61 17.42 15.36 -2.48
N GLY A 62 16.47 15.50 -3.41
CA GLY A 62 16.73 15.84 -4.83
C GLY A 62 17.13 14.64 -5.66
#